data_AF-A0A2T0RPD1-F1
#
_entry.id   AF-A0A2T0RPD1-F1
#
_cell.length_a   1.000
_cell.length_b   1.000
_cell.length_c   1.000
_cell.angle_alpha   90.00
_cell.angle_beta   90.00
_cell.angle_gamma   90.00
#
_symmetry.space_group_name_H-M   'P 1'
#
loop_
_entity.id
_entity.type
_entity.pdbx_description
1 polymer ?
#
loop_
_entity_poly.entity_id
_entity_poly.type
_entity_poly.pdbx_seq_one_letter_code
_entity_poly.pdbx_strand_id
1 'polypeptide(L)'
;MSLRVLFPSIFLSIAAASLPAQSQNMAPELFLDGKDCDQILEWASRPADVLKPELDEMLGSDMAGMLNGSMGKQVARAIERQELSDNWFARPCTFTDEQLSQMAPLREAYIQHIQGMITE
;
A
#
# COMPACT_ATOMS: atom_id res chain seq x y z
N MET A 1 42.11 39.88 -33.08
CA MET A 1 40.65 39.70 -32.96
C MET A 1 40.35 38.21 -33.02
N SER A 2 39.96 37.59 -31.91
CA SER A 2 39.59 36.17 -31.86
C SER A 2 38.33 36.07 -31.00
N LEU A 3 37.18 35.89 -31.64
CA LEU A 3 35.91 35.61 -30.98
C LEU A 3 35.78 34.09 -30.86
N ARG A 4 35.97 33.55 -29.65
CA ARG A 4 35.58 32.17 -29.35
C ARG A 4 34.15 32.20 -28.84
N VAL A 5 33.23 31.74 -29.67
CA VAL A 5 31.83 31.48 -29.32
C VAL A 5 31.81 30.25 -28.42
N LEU A 6 31.48 30.44 -27.15
CA LEU A 6 31.25 29.36 -26.19
C LEU A 6 29.80 28.87 -26.35
N PHE A 7 29.66 27.61 -26.73
CA PHE A 7 28.41 26.86 -26.74
C PHE A 7 27.89 26.69 -25.31
N PRO A 8 26.65 27.08 -24.98
CA PRO A 8 25.96 26.50 -23.85
C PRO A 8 25.27 25.22 -24.34
N SER A 9 25.90 24.07 -24.06
CA SER A 9 25.23 22.77 -24.07
C SER A 9 24.20 22.76 -22.95
N ILE A 10 22.99 23.23 -23.26
CA ILE A 10 21.81 23.06 -22.41
C ILE A 10 21.47 21.57 -22.47
N PHE A 11 22.05 20.78 -21.57
CA PHE A 11 21.52 19.47 -21.23
C PHE A 11 20.20 19.70 -20.49
N LEU A 12 19.13 19.78 -21.28
CA LEU A 12 17.77 19.74 -20.79
C LEU A 12 17.59 18.34 -20.18
N SER A 13 17.79 18.25 -18.86
CA SER A 13 17.45 17.07 -18.09
C SER A 13 15.94 16.91 -18.21
N ILE A 14 15.50 16.02 -19.09
CA ILE A 14 14.12 15.56 -19.13
C ILE A 14 13.93 14.88 -17.78
N ALA A 15 13.32 15.63 -16.85
CA ALA A 15 12.72 15.05 -15.67
C ALA A 15 11.92 13.86 -16.17
N ALA A 16 12.34 12.66 -15.79
CA ALA A 16 11.48 11.51 -15.81
C ALA A 16 10.27 11.91 -14.99
N ALA A 17 9.24 12.42 -15.67
CA ALA A 17 7.89 12.47 -15.18
C ALA A 17 7.59 11.02 -14.82
N SER A 18 7.90 10.71 -13.58
CA SER A 18 7.42 9.53 -12.90
C SER A 18 5.93 9.59 -13.16
N LEU A 19 5.44 8.63 -13.94
CA LEU A 19 4.00 8.35 -14.00
C LEU A 19 3.48 8.55 -12.58
N PRO A 20 2.40 9.33 -12.36
CA PRO A 20 1.81 9.34 -11.04
C PRO A 20 1.65 7.88 -10.70
N ALA A 21 2.24 7.45 -9.58
CA ALA A 21 1.85 6.21 -8.96
C ALA A 21 0.35 6.38 -8.81
N GLN A 22 -0.40 5.92 -9.82
CA GLN A 22 -1.84 5.80 -9.72
C GLN A 22 -1.95 5.06 -8.41
N SER A 23 -2.67 5.69 -7.49
CA SER A 23 -3.12 5.13 -6.23
C SER A 23 -3.82 3.81 -6.58
N GLN A 24 -3.03 2.79 -6.88
CA GLN A 24 -3.45 1.42 -6.96
C GLN A 24 -3.81 1.17 -5.52
N ASN A 25 -5.11 1.04 -5.27
CA ASN A 25 -5.52 0.54 -3.99
C ASN A 25 -4.80 -0.81 -3.84
N MET A 26 -3.89 -0.88 -2.86
CA MET A 26 -2.96 -2.00 -2.69
C MET A 26 -3.58 -3.13 -1.88
N ALA A 27 -4.72 -2.83 -1.25
CA ALA A 27 -5.56 -3.78 -0.57
C ALA A 27 -7.02 -3.48 -0.97
N PRO A 28 -7.38 -3.62 -2.26
CA PRO A 28 -8.71 -3.25 -2.75
C PRO A 28 -9.81 -4.03 -2.04
N GLU A 29 -9.50 -5.25 -1.61
CA GLU A 29 -10.25 -6.12 -0.72
C GLU A 29 -10.53 -5.61 0.70
N LEU A 30 -9.82 -4.58 1.21
CA LEU A 30 -10.12 -3.95 2.51
C LEU A 30 -11.36 -3.04 2.39
N PHE A 31 -12.50 -3.67 2.10
CA PHE A 31 -13.81 -3.05 2.18
C PHE A 31 -14.26 -3.01 3.64
N LEU A 32 -13.81 -1.97 4.35
CA LEU A 32 -14.29 -1.64 5.69
C LEU A 32 -15.67 -0.97 5.60
N ASP A 33 -16.66 -1.72 5.09
CA ASP A 33 -18.00 -1.19 4.86
C ASP A 33 -18.65 -0.75 6.18
N GLY A 34 -19.39 0.36 6.12
CA GLY A 34 -20.06 0.95 7.27
C GLY A 34 -19.16 1.64 8.31
N LYS A 35 -17.82 1.61 8.19
CA LYS A 35 -16.91 2.33 9.09
C LYS A 35 -16.65 3.78 8.61
N ASP A 36 -16.74 4.75 9.50
CA ASP A 36 -16.20 6.10 9.30
C ASP A 36 -14.66 6.11 9.47
N CYS A 37 -14.01 7.23 9.16
CA CYS A 37 -12.53 7.29 9.21
C CYS A 37 -11.97 7.10 10.63
N ASP A 38 -12.70 7.51 11.68
CA ASP A 38 -12.28 7.30 13.06
C ASP A 38 -12.40 5.82 13.46
N GLN A 39 -13.46 5.15 13.02
CA GLN A 39 -13.66 3.71 13.19
C GLN A 39 -12.65 2.89 12.39
N ILE A 40 -12.22 3.38 11.21
CA ILE A 40 -11.13 2.77 10.45
C ILE A 40 -9.83 2.89 11.24
N LEU A 41 -9.50 4.08 11.77
CA LEU A 41 -8.29 4.29 12.57
C LEU A 41 -8.30 3.46 13.85
N GLU A 42 -9.40 3.45 14.61
CA GLU A 42 -9.54 2.68 15.83
C GLU A 42 -9.38 1.18 15.57
N TRP A 43 -9.94 0.69 14.47
CA TRP A 43 -9.78 -0.71 14.08
C TRP A 43 -8.35 -0.99 13.60
N ALA A 44 -7.83 -0.23 12.64
CA ALA A 44 -6.54 -0.46 11.99
C ALA A 44 -5.33 -0.25 12.92
N SER A 45 -5.51 0.43 14.05
CA SER A 45 -4.47 0.62 15.08
C SER A 45 -4.42 -0.52 16.11
N ARG A 46 -5.31 -1.51 16.03
CA ARG A 46 -5.30 -2.67 16.93
C ARG A 46 -4.06 -3.55 16.68
N PRO A 47 -3.60 -4.31 17.69
CA PRO A 47 -2.47 -5.23 17.53
C PRO A 47 -2.62 -6.22 16.37
N ALA A 48 -1.52 -6.58 15.72
CA ALA A 48 -1.53 -7.42 14.52
C ALA A 48 -2.07 -8.84 14.77
N ASP A 49 -1.87 -9.39 15.97
CA ASP A 49 -2.40 -10.68 16.41
C ASP A 49 -3.92 -10.69 16.59
N VAL A 50 -4.52 -9.52 16.83
CA VAL A 50 -5.98 -9.32 16.82
C VAL A 50 -6.49 -9.12 15.40
N LEU A 51 -5.77 -8.33 14.59
CA LEU A 51 -6.19 -8.00 13.23
C LEU A 51 -6.09 -9.17 12.26
N LYS A 52 -5.06 -10.02 12.38
CA LYS A 52 -4.84 -11.14 11.45
C LYS A 52 -6.05 -12.08 11.33
N PRO A 53 -6.63 -12.63 12.43
CA PRO A 53 -7.80 -13.50 12.31
C PRO A 53 -9.04 -12.77 11.76
N GLU A 54 -9.23 -11.48 12.07
CA GLU A 54 -10.33 -10.68 11.47
C GLU A 54 -10.13 -10.47 9.97
N LEU A 55 -8.88 -10.24 9.53
CA LEU A 55 -8.51 -10.19 8.11
C LEU A 55 -8.71 -11.55 7.43
N ASP A 56 -8.30 -12.64 8.07
CA ASP A 56 -8.51 -14.01 7.55
C ASP A 56 -10.01 -14.29 7.34
N GLU A 57 -10.88 -13.84 8.25
CA GLU A 57 -12.34 -13.97 8.16
C GLU A 57 -12.95 -13.06 7.08
N MET A 58 -12.55 -11.78 7.05
CA MET A 58 -13.08 -10.79 6.11
C MET A 58 -12.68 -11.07 4.65
N LEU A 59 -11.44 -11.47 4.44
CA LEU A 59 -10.84 -11.66 3.11
C LEU A 59 -11.06 -13.09 2.60
N GLY A 60 -11.23 -14.04 3.53
CA GLY A 60 -11.60 -15.41 3.26
C GLY A 60 -10.67 -16.15 2.29
N SER A 61 -11.16 -17.29 1.77
CA SER A 61 -10.48 -18.10 0.75
C SER A 61 -10.58 -17.52 -0.67
N ASP A 62 -11.43 -16.51 -0.90
CA ASP A 62 -11.63 -15.91 -2.23
C ASP A 62 -10.39 -15.16 -2.69
N MET A 63 -9.61 -14.60 -1.75
CA MET A 63 -8.32 -13.98 -2.05
C MET A 63 -7.22 -15.01 -2.35
N ALA A 64 -7.30 -16.20 -1.76
CA ALA A 64 -6.36 -17.30 -2.00
C ALA A 64 -6.37 -17.80 -3.46
N GLY A 65 -7.54 -17.74 -4.13
CA GLY A 65 -7.67 -18.08 -5.55
C GLY A 65 -7.00 -17.08 -6.49
N MET A 66 -6.92 -15.80 -6.11
CA MET A 66 -6.33 -14.73 -6.93
C MET A 66 -4.82 -14.56 -6.72
N LEU A 67 -4.32 -14.92 -5.54
CA LEU A 67 -2.91 -14.73 -5.13
C LEU A 67 -2.06 -16.00 -5.22
N ASN A 68 -2.33 -16.87 -6.20
CA ASN A 68 -1.56 -18.10 -6.42
C ASN A 68 -0.04 -17.82 -6.42
N GLY A 69 0.67 -18.49 -5.50
CA GLY A 69 2.11 -18.75 -5.50
C GLY A 69 3.02 -17.56 -5.84
N SER A 70 3.24 -17.30 -7.13
CA SER A 70 4.12 -16.23 -7.61
C SER A 70 3.50 -14.83 -7.53
N MET A 71 2.18 -14.71 -7.63
CA MET A 71 1.47 -13.43 -7.53
C MET A 71 1.40 -12.98 -6.08
N GLY A 72 0.99 -13.85 -5.15
CA GLY A 72 1.00 -13.56 -3.72
C GLY A 72 2.36 -13.10 -3.22
N LYS A 73 3.46 -13.75 -3.65
CA LYS A 73 4.83 -13.32 -3.31
C LYS A 73 5.20 -11.93 -3.82
N GLN A 74 4.73 -11.54 -5.01
CA GLN A 74 4.98 -10.21 -5.56
C GLN A 74 4.18 -9.14 -4.81
N VAL A 75 2.92 -9.43 -4.50
CA VAL A 75 2.05 -8.53 -3.73
C VAL A 75 2.58 -8.35 -2.31
N ALA A 76 2.95 -9.43 -1.61
CA ALA A 76 3.57 -9.35 -0.28
C ALA A 76 4.83 -8.47 -0.27
N ARG A 77 5.73 -8.65 -1.25
CA ARG A 77 6.95 -7.84 -1.37
C ARG A 77 6.69 -6.38 -1.72
N ALA A 78 5.66 -6.11 -2.52
CA ALA A 78 5.26 -4.74 -2.85
C ALA A 78 4.75 -4.02 -1.60
N ILE A 79 3.91 -4.69 -0.82
CA ILE A 79 3.34 -4.19 0.43
C ILE A 79 4.39 -3.99 1.51
N GLU A 80 5.33 -4.93 1.67
CA GLU A 80 6.45 -4.81 2.64
C GLU A 80 7.27 -3.53 2.45
N ARG A 81 7.32 -3.01 1.22
CA ARG A 81 8.12 -1.83 0.85
C ARG A 81 7.31 -0.54 0.85
N GLN A 82 6.00 -0.61 1.10
CA GLN A 82 5.11 0.52 0.98
C GLN A 82 4.63 0.99 2.34
N GLU A 83 4.67 2.31 2.53
CA GLU A 83 4.07 2.94 3.69
C GLU A 83 2.54 2.91 3.59
N LEU A 84 1.88 2.85 4.75
CA LEU A 84 0.43 2.99 4.80
C LEU A 84 0.06 4.39 4.30
N SER A 85 -1.00 4.46 3.53
CA SER A 85 -1.56 5.69 3.02
C SER A 85 -3.07 5.55 2.89
N ASP A 86 -3.76 6.67 2.71
CA ASP A 86 -5.22 6.73 2.48
C ASP A 86 -5.71 5.75 1.41
N ASN A 87 -4.89 5.51 0.40
CA ASN A 87 -5.19 4.67 -0.75
C ASN A 87 -5.30 3.17 -0.41
N TRP A 88 -4.95 2.77 0.80
CA TRP A 88 -5.15 1.41 1.30
C TRP A 88 -6.62 1.09 1.60
N PHE A 89 -7.46 2.12 1.71
CA PHE A 89 -8.85 1.97 2.10
C PHE A 89 -9.75 2.27 0.90
N ALA A 90 -10.80 1.49 0.69
CA ALA A 90 -11.80 1.73 -0.35
C ALA A 90 -12.76 2.90 0.00
N ARG A 91 -12.24 3.97 0.61
CA ARG A 91 -13.00 5.12 1.15
C ARG A 91 -12.23 6.42 0.98
N PRO A 92 -12.90 7.57 0.81
CA PRO A 92 -12.25 8.88 0.77
C PRO A 92 -11.91 9.36 2.20
N CYS A 93 -10.99 8.69 2.88
CA CYS A 93 -10.41 9.16 4.13
C CYS A 93 -9.09 9.87 3.86
N THR A 94 -8.78 10.89 4.65
CA THR A 94 -7.47 11.55 4.64
C THR A 94 -6.90 11.48 6.04
N PHE A 95 -5.91 10.61 6.23
CA PHE A 95 -5.24 10.40 7.50
C PHE A 95 -3.98 11.26 7.59
N THR A 96 -3.69 11.74 8.79
CA THR A 96 -2.40 12.37 9.08
C THR A 96 -1.29 11.32 9.15
N ASP A 97 -0.03 11.73 8.96
CA ASP A 97 1.12 10.84 9.09
C ASP A 97 1.16 10.14 10.46
N GLU A 98 0.73 10.82 11.53
CA GLU A 98 0.61 10.24 12.85
C GLU A 98 -0.44 9.12 12.89
N GLN A 99 -1.62 9.36 12.33
CA GLN A 99 -2.68 8.34 12.24
C GLN A 99 -2.25 7.15 11.37
N LEU A 100 -1.56 7.39 10.25
CA LEU A 100 -1.01 6.33 9.41
C LEU A 100 0.06 5.51 10.14
N SER A 101 0.89 6.16 10.97
CA SER A 101 1.89 5.49 11.80
C SER A 101 1.26 4.59 12.86
N GLN A 102 0.12 5.01 13.44
CA GLN A 102 -0.63 4.20 14.42
C GLN A 102 -1.25 2.96 13.78
N MET A 103 -1.51 2.99 12.47
CA MET A 103 -2.03 1.84 11.72
C MET A 103 -0.95 0.85 11.27
N ALA A 104 0.32 1.04 11.63
CA ALA A 104 1.39 0.09 11.29
C ALA A 104 1.06 -1.39 11.59
N PRO A 105 0.35 -1.75 12.68
CA PRO A 105 -0.10 -3.11 12.92
C PRO A 105 -0.99 -3.72 11.83
N LEU A 106 -1.82 -2.91 11.16
CA LEU A 106 -2.63 -3.37 10.02
C LEU A 106 -1.74 -3.85 8.87
N ARG A 107 -0.69 -3.10 8.53
CA ARG A 107 0.26 -3.51 7.48
C ARG A 107 0.91 -4.85 7.83
N GLU A 108 1.30 -5.02 9.09
CA GLU A 108 1.89 -6.26 9.58
C GLU A 108 0.92 -7.45 9.48
N ALA A 109 -0.31 -7.29 9.98
CA ALA A 109 -1.33 -8.34 9.92
C ALA A 109 -1.68 -8.71 8.47
N TYR A 110 -1.74 -7.73 7.58
CA TYR A 110 -2.02 -7.92 6.16
C TYR A 110 -0.92 -8.72 5.44
N ILE A 111 0.35 -8.42 5.74
CA ILE A 111 1.49 -9.20 5.24
C ILE A 111 1.43 -10.64 5.74
N GLN A 112 1.16 -10.85 7.04
CA GLN A 112 1.04 -12.19 7.63
C GLN A 112 -0.10 -12.99 6.99
N HIS A 113 -1.24 -12.36 6.70
CA HIS A 113 -2.35 -12.98 5.98
C HIS A 113 -1.93 -13.44 4.58
N ILE A 114 -1.36 -12.56 3.76
CA ILE A 114 -0.91 -12.90 2.40
C ILE A 114 0.17 -13.99 2.42
N GLN A 115 1.13 -13.91 3.35
CA GLN A 115 2.16 -14.93 3.51
C GLN A 115 1.58 -16.29 3.91
N GLY A 116 0.54 -16.31 4.74
CA GLY A 116 -0.22 -17.52 5.06
C GLY A 116 -0.80 -18.19 3.82
N MET A 117 -1.42 -17.42 2.92
CA MET A 117 -2.02 -17.93 1.68
C MET A 117 -1.00 -18.40 0.63
N ILE A 118 0.26 -17.98 0.71
CA ILE A 118 1.32 -18.44 -0.20
C ILE A 118 1.77 -19.88 0.14
N THR A 119 1.51 -20.34 1.36
CA THR A 119 2.14 -21.53 1.95
C THR A 119 1.21 -22.76 1.95
N GLU A 120 -0.01 -22.65 1.42
CA GLU A 120 -0.95 -23.77 1.18
C GLU A 120 -1.00 -24.16 -0.31
#